data_AF-A0A7J6QT79-F1
#
_entry.id   AF-A0A7J6QT79-F1
#
_cell.length_a   1.000
_cell.length_b   1.000
_cell.length_c   1.000
_cell.angle_alpha   90.00
_cell.angle_beta   90.00
_cell.angle_gamma   90.00
#
_symmetry.space_group_name_H-M   'P 1'
#
loop_
_entity.id
_entity.type
_entity.pdbx_description
1 polymer ?
#
loop_
_entity_poly.entity_id
_entity_poly.type
_entity_poly.pdbx_seq_one_letter_code
_entity_poly.pdbx_strand_id
1 'polypeptide(L)'
;NRLVQLGGEVKDDLMLSASKFNQRVGQVASQVYGLSSIRPPEGLDLDELLKIIEEDSEASEGNLRVCVETVEKWTEEVEKLLEAENGQSTATGKHPMAEILFWRDRSERLSSLFEQLKLGTCQKVVEVVEKYLQSGPGGEGAESAGRVLGRFKERQSALHKLHLEAKDNVRFLMTLERHLKKLTNGGMAEIAETLPNLLNALRMVWVVSRYYNTDERMEPLLTRIAEQIAARVNDQISVRALLRRSPVRAGAIVGRCKATLDGWERSYMETRSRIEESGSDHRWEFDRAKLFKRTKYMSKICGDLMEITKVLEQFYKFLGPELKEVTGDPVGIDNLLEEVASSAAAFKTFGECFDERHRKAWDRVMQQFREKTVEIEDKAIVFLDTRFRQVARRLSYGTLYLLGGILCVGWPSWLSK
;
A
#
# COMPACT_ATOMS: atom_id res chain seq x y z
N ASN A 1 -29.37 5.16 -42.74
CA ASN A 1 -28.58 4.22 -41.92
C ASN A 1 -27.12 4.67 -41.84
N ARG A 2 -26.79 5.53 -40.87
CA ARG A 2 -25.39 5.76 -40.48
C ARG A 2 -25.07 4.78 -39.36
N LEU A 3 -24.43 3.66 -39.71
CA LEU A 3 -23.81 2.78 -38.73
C LEU A 3 -22.70 3.57 -38.03
N VAL A 4 -22.90 3.85 -36.74
CA VAL A 4 -21.86 4.44 -35.89
C VAL A 4 -20.73 3.41 -35.81
N GLN A 5 -19.64 3.66 -36.52
CA GLN A 5 -18.40 2.90 -36.34
C GLN A 5 -17.82 3.27 -34.96
N LEU A 6 -18.07 2.41 -33.98
CA LEU A 6 -17.41 2.47 -32.68
C LEU A 6 -15.90 2.29 -32.90
N GLY A 7 -15.09 3.23 -32.43
CA GLY A 7 -13.62 3.17 -32.53
C GLY A 7 -13.07 1.91 -31.86
N GLY A 8 -11.94 1.40 -32.38
CA GLY A 8 -11.34 0.12 -31.94
C GLY A 8 -11.16 0.02 -30.42
N GLU A 9 -10.71 1.10 -29.76
CA GLU A 9 -10.55 1.15 -28.31
C GLU A 9 -11.86 0.93 -27.54
N VAL A 10 -12.97 1.51 -28.01
CA VAL A 10 -14.29 1.35 -27.37
C VAL A 10 -14.81 -0.07 -27.52
N LYS A 11 -14.55 -0.70 -28.68
CA LYS A 11 -14.90 -2.09 -28.93
C LYS A 11 -14.09 -3.03 -28.02
N ASP A 12 -12.80 -2.77 -27.87
CA ASP A 12 -11.90 -3.57 -27.03
C ASP A 12 -12.27 -3.45 -25.54
N ASP A 13 -12.57 -2.23 -25.06
CA ASP A 13 -13.05 -2.00 -23.69
C ASP A 13 -14.41 -2.66 -23.41
N LEU A 14 -15.32 -2.65 -24.40
CA LEU A 14 -16.60 -3.32 -24.29
C LEU A 14 -16.42 -4.84 -24.24
N MET A 15 -15.55 -5.41 -25.07
CA MET A 15 -15.23 -6.84 -25.07
C MET A 15 -14.56 -7.29 -23.77
N LEU A 16 -13.64 -6.48 -23.24
CA LEU A 16 -13.04 -6.68 -21.92
C LEU A 16 -14.07 -6.63 -20.79
N SER A 17 -15.01 -5.68 -20.86
CA SER A 17 -16.08 -5.56 -19.86
C SER A 17 -17.09 -6.71 -19.94
N ALA A 18 -17.48 -7.13 -21.15
CA ALA A 18 -18.38 -8.26 -21.38
C ALA A 18 -17.74 -9.58 -20.94
N SER A 19 -16.44 -9.77 -21.22
CA SER A 19 -15.68 -10.93 -20.75
C SER A 19 -15.63 -10.98 -19.22
N LYS A 20 -15.30 -9.85 -18.56
CA LYS A 20 -15.34 -9.74 -17.10
C LYS A 20 -16.73 -9.99 -16.52
N PHE A 21 -17.78 -9.53 -17.20
CA PHE A 21 -19.17 -9.78 -16.80
C PHE A 21 -19.52 -11.26 -16.89
N ASN A 22 -19.27 -11.92 -18.01
CA ASN A 22 -19.51 -13.36 -18.17
C ASN A 22 -18.71 -14.19 -17.16
N GLN A 23 -17.47 -13.82 -16.89
CA GLN A 23 -16.66 -14.47 -15.86
C GLN A 23 -17.30 -14.32 -14.47
N ARG A 24 -17.79 -13.11 -14.13
CA ARG A 24 -18.49 -12.88 -12.86
C ARG A 24 -19.80 -13.64 -12.78
N VAL A 25 -20.60 -13.66 -13.84
CA VAL A 25 -21.87 -14.42 -13.89
C VAL A 25 -21.61 -15.91 -13.74
N GLY A 26 -20.59 -16.45 -14.43
CA GLY A 26 -20.19 -17.85 -14.29
C GLY A 26 -19.70 -18.19 -12.88
N GLN A 27 -18.91 -17.30 -12.25
CA GLN A 27 -18.49 -17.47 -10.86
C GLN A 27 -19.68 -17.44 -9.90
N VAL A 28 -20.59 -16.48 -10.03
CA VAL A 28 -21.80 -16.39 -9.20
C VAL A 28 -22.69 -17.62 -9.40
N ALA A 29 -22.92 -18.05 -10.64
CA ALA A 29 -23.71 -19.24 -10.94
C ALA A 29 -23.07 -20.51 -10.33
N SER A 30 -21.74 -20.66 -10.46
CA SER A 30 -21.02 -21.78 -9.85
C SER A 30 -21.05 -21.73 -8.32
N GLN A 31 -20.96 -20.56 -7.70
CA GLN A 31 -20.99 -20.40 -6.24
C GLN A 31 -22.38 -20.59 -5.64
N VAL A 32 -23.43 -20.22 -6.38
CA VAL A 32 -24.82 -20.35 -5.92
C VAL A 32 -25.35 -21.76 -6.19
N TYR A 33 -25.00 -22.37 -7.34
CA TYR A 33 -25.62 -23.62 -7.79
C TYR A 33 -24.67 -24.83 -7.82
N GLY A 34 -23.34 -24.64 -7.90
CA GLY A 34 -22.38 -25.75 -8.05
C GLY A 34 -21.83 -26.31 -6.72
N LEU A 35 -21.85 -25.52 -5.65
CA LEU A 35 -21.31 -25.86 -4.32
C LEU A 35 -22.22 -25.31 -3.20
N SER A 36 -23.55 -25.43 -3.34
CA SER A 36 -24.47 -24.93 -2.30
C SER A 36 -24.35 -25.76 -1.02
N SER A 37 -23.89 -25.13 0.06
CA SER A 37 -23.92 -25.72 1.40
C SER A 37 -25.34 -25.70 2.00
N ILE A 38 -26.14 -24.72 1.57
CA ILE A 38 -27.55 -24.59 1.93
C ILE A 38 -28.40 -25.25 0.84
N ARG A 39 -28.85 -26.48 1.12
CA ARG A 39 -29.77 -27.22 0.25
C ARG A 39 -31.14 -27.38 0.91
N PRO A 40 -32.25 -27.04 0.21
CA PRO A 40 -33.59 -27.38 0.66
C PRO A 40 -33.79 -28.90 0.64
N PRO A 41 -34.74 -29.42 1.42
CA PRO A 41 -34.99 -30.85 1.47
C PRO A 41 -35.58 -31.34 0.13
N GLU A 42 -35.06 -32.46 -0.37
CA GLU A 42 -35.42 -33.03 -1.67
C GLU A 42 -36.77 -33.76 -1.60
N GLY A 43 -37.59 -33.64 -2.64
CA GLY A 43 -38.86 -34.38 -2.77
C GLY A 43 -40.01 -33.86 -1.92
N LEU A 44 -39.86 -32.71 -1.25
CA LEU A 44 -40.91 -32.06 -0.47
C LEU A 44 -41.57 -30.93 -1.26
N ASP A 45 -42.89 -31.03 -1.42
CA ASP A 45 -43.72 -29.89 -1.87
C ASP A 45 -44.00 -28.98 -0.67
N LEU A 46 -43.20 -27.91 -0.56
CA LEU A 46 -43.30 -26.95 0.53
C LEU A 46 -44.62 -26.17 0.48
N ASP A 47 -45.21 -25.97 -0.70
CA ASP A 47 -46.46 -25.22 -0.85
C ASP A 47 -47.66 -26.08 -0.41
N GLU A 48 -47.63 -27.38 -0.68
CA GLU A 48 -48.60 -28.34 -0.15
C GLU A 48 -48.45 -28.48 1.38
N LEU A 49 -47.21 -28.59 1.87
CA LEU A 49 -46.94 -28.73 3.30
C LEU A 49 -47.43 -27.52 4.11
N LEU A 50 -47.27 -26.30 3.59
CA LEU A 50 -47.80 -25.09 4.22
C LEU A 50 -49.34 -25.13 4.37
N LYS A 51 -50.06 -25.64 3.35
CA LYS A 51 -51.52 -25.79 3.41
C LYS A 51 -51.93 -26.84 4.45
N ILE A 52 -51.23 -27.98 4.47
CA ILE A 52 -51.51 -29.06 5.44
C ILE A 52 -51.34 -28.54 6.87
N ILE A 53 -50.30 -27.76 7.17
CA ILE A 53 -50.06 -27.19 8.51
C ILE A 53 -51.20 -26.25 8.95
N GLU A 54 -51.83 -25.53 8.02
CA GLU A 54 -52.98 -24.67 8.32
C GLU A 54 -54.27 -25.46 8.60
N GLU A 55 -54.39 -26.69 8.08
CA GLU A 55 -55.57 -27.54 8.24
C GLU A 55 -55.44 -28.56 9.38
N ASP A 56 -54.29 -29.24 9.50
CA ASP A 56 -53.97 -30.26 10.51
C ASP A 56 -52.45 -30.35 10.75
N SER A 57 -51.98 -29.75 11.84
CA SER A 57 -50.55 -29.73 12.16
C SER A 57 -49.97 -31.09 12.57
N GLU A 58 -50.78 -32.03 13.07
CA GLU A 58 -50.30 -33.35 13.51
C GLU A 58 -50.07 -34.30 12.33
N ALA A 59 -50.83 -34.13 11.23
CA ALA A 59 -50.71 -34.96 10.02
C ALA A 59 -49.37 -34.81 9.26
N SER A 60 -48.53 -33.84 9.63
CA SER A 60 -47.31 -33.45 8.90
C SER A 60 -45.99 -33.62 9.66
N GLU A 61 -46.02 -34.29 10.83
CA GLU A 61 -44.88 -34.37 11.76
C GLU A 61 -43.58 -34.92 11.12
N GLY A 62 -43.68 -35.91 10.23
CA GLY A 62 -42.53 -36.49 9.53
C GLY A 62 -41.84 -35.52 8.57
N ASN A 63 -42.62 -34.81 7.76
CA ASN A 63 -42.13 -33.81 6.81
C ASN A 63 -41.57 -32.58 7.53
N LEU A 64 -42.22 -32.17 8.62
CA LEU A 64 -41.74 -31.10 9.47
C LEU A 64 -40.39 -31.44 10.12
N ARG A 65 -40.21 -32.67 10.61
CA ARG A 65 -38.93 -33.10 11.19
C ARG A 65 -37.79 -32.92 10.18
N VAL A 66 -38.02 -33.26 8.90
CA VAL A 66 -37.04 -33.05 7.83
C VAL A 66 -36.72 -31.56 7.64
N CYS A 67 -37.73 -30.67 7.69
CA CYS A 67 -37.51 -29.23 7.62
C CYS A 67 -36.69 -28.72 8.81
N VAL A 68 -36.99 -29.16 10.04
CA VAL A 68 -36.25 -28.77 11.25
C VAL A 68 -34.79 -29.24 11.19
N GLU A 69 -34.54 -30.50 10.83
CA GLU A 69 -33.18 -31.04 10.63
C GLU A 69 -32.42 -30.29 9.54
N THR A 70 -33.11 -29.83 8.49
CA THR A 70 -32.52 -29.04 7.41
C THR A 70 -32.10 -27.65 7.91
N VAL A 71 -32.96 -26.97 8.69
CA VAL A 71 -32.63 -25.68 9.31
C VAL A 71 -31.49 -25.82 10.32
N GLU A 72 -31.43 -26.93 11.06
CA GLU A 72 -30.32 -27.21 11.98
C GLU A 72 -28.99 -27.33 11.24
N LYS A 73 -28.94 -28.12 10.15
CA LYS A 73 -27.75 -28.22 9.29
C LYS A 73 -27.32 -26.87 8.72
N TRP A 74 -28.28 -26.06 8.26
CA TRP A 74 -27.97 -24.70 7.79
C TRP A 74 -27.40 -23.82 8.89
N THR A 75 -27.90 -23.97 10.11
CA THR A 75 -27.40 -23.23 11.29
C THR A 75 -25.93 -23.57 11.54
N GLU A 76 -25.56 -24.85 11.50
CA GLU A 76 -24.16 -25.29 11.65
C GLU A 76 -23.25 -24.71 10.56
N GLU A 77 -23.71 -24.69 9.30
CA GLU A 77 -22.94 -24.12 8.18
C GLU A 77 -22.74 -22.60 8.34
N VAL A 78 -23.75 -21.88 8.81
CA VAL A 78 -23.62 -20.46 9.14
C VAL A 78 -22.63 -20.26 10.28
N GLU A 79 -22.71 -21.06 11.34
CA GLU A 79 -21.80 -20.96 12.48
C GLU A 79 -20.33 -21.22 12.10
N LYS A 80 -20.07 -22.26 11.31
CA LYS A 80 -18.72 -22.55 10.80
C LYS A 80 -18.13 -21.35 10.05
N LEU A 81 -18.93 -20.70 9.20
CA LEU A 81 -18.48 -19.51 8.48
C LEU A 81 -18.26 -18.32 9.42
N LEU A 82 -19.17 -18.09 10.38
CA LEU A 82 -19.04 -17.00 11.36
C LEU A 82 -17.79 -17.17 12.24
N GLU A 83 -17.50 -18.38 12.69
CA GLU A 83 -16.30 -18.69 13.47
C GLU A 83 -15.02 -18.44 12.67
N ALA A 84 -14.98 -18.90 11.42
CA ALA A 84 -13.85 -18.67 10.53
C ALA A 84 -13.60 -17.16 10.29
N GLU A 85 -14.67 -16.40 10.04
CA GLU A 85 -14.56 -14.96 9.77
C GLU A 85 -14.28 -14.13 11.03
N ASN A 86 -14.74 -14.55 12.21
CA ASN A 86 -14.39 -13.87 13.46
C ASN A 86 -12.93 -14.15 13.88
N GLY A 87 -12.39 -15.32 13.55
CA GLY A 87 -10.99 -15.67 13.81
C GLY A 87 -9.99 -14.91 12.93
N GLN A 88 -10.39 -14.46 11.74
CA GLN A 88 -9.53 -13.74 10.81
C GLN A 88 -9.90 -12.25 10.74
N SER A 89 -9.37 -11.46 11.67
CA SER A 89 -9.70 -10.04 11.80
C SER A 89 -8.86 -9.11 10.91
N THR A 90 -7.71 -9.55 10.38
CA THR A 90 -6.78 -8.69 9.64
C THR A 90 -6.15 -9.37 8.42
N ALA A 91 -5.78 -8.57 7.42
CA ALA A 91 -5.04 -9.05 6.26
C ALA A 91 -3.62 -9.52 6.65
N THR A 92 -3.18 -10.65 6.11
CA THR A 92 -1.85 -11.23 6.43
C THR A 92 -0.71 -10.61 5.62
N GLY A 93 -1.01 -9.99 4.47
CA GLY A 93 0.01 -9.41 3.59
C GLY A 93 0.64 -8.12 4.14
N LYS A 94 1.91 -7.90 3.78
CA LYS A 94 2.68 -6.70 4.17
C LYS A 94 2.34 -5.44 3.37
N HIS A 95 1.67 -5.59 2.24
CA HIS A 95 1.40 -4.52 1.28
C HIS A 95 -0.09 -4.14 1.25
N PRO A 96 -0.45 -2.90 0.91
CA PRO A 96 -1.80 -2.38 1.12
C PRO A 96 -2.85 -3.02 0.21
N MET A 97 -2.44 -3.58 -0.94
CA MET A 97 -3.33 -4.36 -1.80
C MET A 97 -3.89 -5.61 -1.09
N ALA A 98 -3.17 -6.16 -0.11
CA ALA A 98 -3.65 -7.30 0.66
C ALA A 98 -4.90 -6.97 1.48
N GLU A 99 -5.07 -5.71 1.89
CA GLU A 99 -6.28 -5.27 2.60
C GLU A 99 -7.50 -5.30 1.69
N ILE A 100 -7.39 -4.78 0.46
CA ILE A 100 -8.49 -4.81 -0.52
C ILE A 100 -8.87 -6.25 -0.85
N LEU A 101 -7.88 -7.10 -1.10
CA LEU A 101 -8.11 -8.51 -1.42
C LEU A 101 -8.78 -9.24 -0.25
N PHE A 102 -8.28 -9.03 0.97
CA PHE A 102 -8.88 -9.61 2.18
C PHE A 102 -10.37 -9.27 2.30
N TRP A 103 -10.75 -7.99 2.18
CA TRP A 103 -12.14 -7.59 2.28
C TRP A 103 -13.00 -8.08 1.12
N ARG A 104 -12.43 -8.14 -0.09
CA ARG A 104 -13.11 -8.67 -1.26
C ARG A 104 -13.42 -10.16 -1.07
N ASP A 105 -12.44 -10.94 -0.66
CA ASP A 105 -12.60 -12.39 -0.46
C ASP A 105 -13.57 -12.66 0.71
N ARG A 106 -13.48 -11.89 1.80
CA ARG A 106 -14.43 -11.94 2.92
C ARG A 106 -15.86 -11.63 2.47
N SER A 107 -16.03 -10.55 1.69
CA SER A 107 -17.34 -10.17 1.16
C SER A 107 -17.90 -11.26 0.23
N GLU A 108 -17.07 -11.87 -0.61
CA GLU A 108 -17.47 -12.96 -1.51
C GLU A 108 -17.95 -14.19 -0.75
N ARG A 109 -17.18 -14.67 0.24
CA ARG A 109 -17.56 -15.82 1.08
C ARG A 109 -18.87 -15.58 1.84
N LEU A 110 -19.00 -14.41 2.48
CA LEU A 110 -20.22 -14.05 3.21
C LEU A 110 -21.43 -13.87 2.28
N SER A 111 -21.23 -13.25 1.11
CA SER A 111 -22.30 -13.05 0.12
C SER A 111 -22.81 -14.38 -0.44
N SER A 112 -21.93 -15.34 -0.69
CA SER A 112 -22.33 -16.65 -1.22
C SER A 112 -23.35 -17.32 -0.30
N LEU A 113 -23.05 -17.45 1.00
CA LEU A 113 -23.97 -18.09 1.95
C LEU A 113 -25.23 -17.26 2.20
N PHE A 114 -25.08 -15.93 2.29
CA PHE A 114 -26.19 -15.01 2.50
C PHE A 114 -27.23 -15.07 1.37
N GLU A 115 -26.79 -15.07 0.11
CA GLU A 115 -27.69 -15.14 -1.05
C GLU A 115 -28.32 -16.55 -1.18
N GLN A 116 -27.61 -17.62 -0.82
CA GLN A 116 -28.19 -18.97 -0.79
C GLN A 116 -29.35 -19.07 0.23
N LEU A 117 -29.20 -18.49 1.42
CA LEU A 117 -30.28 -18.46 2.42
C LEU A 117 -31.47 -17.62 1.98
N LYS A 118 -31.27 -16.65 1.09
CA LYS A 118 -32.33 -15.80 0.53
C LYS A 118 -33.11 -16.41 -0.63
N LEU A 119 -32.69 -17.56 -1.13
CA LEU A 119 -33.43 -18.27 -2.17
C LEU A 119 -34.87 -18.56 -1.68
N GLY A 120 -35.85 -18.37 -2.56
CA GLY A 120 -37.27 -18.51 -2.21
C GLY A 120 -37.59 -19.85 -1.57
N THR A 121 -37.03 -20.95 -2.09
CA THR A 121 -37.20 -22.28 -1.51
C THR A 121 -36.64 -22.39 -0.10
N CYS A 122 -35.49 -21.77 0.19
CA CYS A 122 -34.91 -21.77 1.54
C CYS A 122 -35.76 -20.97 2.52
N GLN A 123 -36.29 -19.82 2.07
CA GLN A 123 -37.22 -19.01 2.87
C GLN A 123 -38.51 -19.77 3.18
N LYS A 124 -39.06 -20.52 2.21
CA LYS A 124 -40.25 -21.36 2.44
C LYS A 124 -40.02 -22.46 3.49
N VAL A 125 -38.84 -23.09 3.53
CA VAL A 125 -38.53 -24.10 4.58
C VAL A 125 -38.59 -23.47 5.98
N VAL A 126 -38.06 -22.25 6.12
CA VAL A 126 -38.12 -21.51 7.39
C VAL A 126 -39.57 -21.12 7.72
N GLU A 127 -40.34 -20.68 6.73
CA GLU A 127 -41.77 -20.34 6.87
C GLU A 127 -42.60 -21.54 7.33
N VAL A 128 -42.34 -22.74 6.79
CA VAL A 128 -42.98 -24.00 7.22
C VAL A 128 -42.77 -24.23 8.73
N VAL A 129 -41.52 -24.12 9.20
CA VAL A 129 -41.20 -24.33 10.63
C VAL A 129 -41.83 -23.23 11.50
N GLU A 130 -41.86 -21.99 11.02
CA GLU A 130 -42.53 -20.87 11.70
C GLU A 130 -44.03 -21.08 11.83
N LYS A 131 -44.69 -21.47 10.74
CA LYS A 131 -46.14 -21.72 10.70
C LYS A 131 -46.54 -22.87 11.61
N TYR A 132 -45.74 -23.95 11.61
CA TYR A 132 -45.94 -25.04 12.56
C TYR A 132 -45.86 -24.55 14.01
N LEU A 133 -44.84 -23.77 14.39
CA LEU A 133 -44.75 -23.26 15.75
C LEU A 133 -45.91 -22.30 16.11
N GLN A 134 -46.44 -21.58 15.12
CA GLN A 134 -47.60 -20.70 15.30
C GLN A 134 -48.93 -21.43 15.46
N SER A 135 -49.05 -22.67 14.96
CA SER A 135 -50.27 -23.48 15.13
C SER A 135 -50.48 -23.99 16.57
N GLY A 136 -49.55 -23.68 17.48
CA GLY A 136 -49.60 -24.06 18.89
C GLY A 136 -49.36 -25.56 19.19
N PRO A 137 -48.46 -26.26 18.48
CA PRO A 137 -48.20 -27.67 18.75
C PRO A 137 -47.55 -27.83 20.13
N GLY A 138 -48.03 -28.80 20.90
CA GLY A 138 -47.44 -29.18 22.19
C GLY A 138 -46.38 -30.27 22.04
N GLY A 139 -45.54 -30.44 23.08
CA GLY A 139 -44.61 -31.57 23.19
C GLY A 139 -43.15 -31.26 22.83
N GLU A 140 -42.30 -32.27 23.01
CA GLU A 140 -40.83 -32.12 22.87
C GLU A 140 -40.39 -31.72 21.45
N GLY A 141 -41.13 -32.15 20.41
CA GLY A 141 -40.85 -31.81 19.02
C GLY A 141 -41.00 -30.31 18.73
N ALA A 142 -42.06 -29.68 19.26
CA ALA A 142 -42.30 -28.25 19.12
C ALA A 142 -41.25 -27.41 19.87
N GLU A 143 -40.87 -27.83 21.08
CA GLU A 143 -39.78 -27.17 21.83
C GLU A 143 -38.44 -27.24 21.09
N SER A 144 -38.12 -28.41 20.52
CA SER A 144 -36.90 -28.60 19.72
C SER A 144 -36.89 -27.71 18.48
N ALA A 145 -37.99 -27.71 17.71
CA ALA A 145 -38.15 -26.87 16.53
C ALA A 145 -38.01 -25.37 16.87
N GLY A 146 -38.59 -24.93 17.99
CA GLY A 146 -38.47 -23.56 18.50
C GLY A 146 -37.03 -23.17 18.83
N ARG A 147 -36.27 -24.05 19.50
CA ARG A 147 -34.84 -23.83 19.78
C ARG A 147 -34.00 -23.73 18.51
N VAL A 148 -34.18 -24.65 17.57
CA VAL A 148 -33.45 -24.67 16.29
C VAL A 148 -33.74 -23.40 15.49
N LEU A 149 -35.01 -23.03 15.34
CA LEU A 149 -35.41 -21.82 14.61
C LEU A 149 -34.87 -20.55 15.27
N GLY A 150 -34.93 -20.46 16.61
CA GLY A 150 -34.39 -19.33 17.36
C GLY A 150 -32.89 -19.15 17.11
N ARG A 151 -32.13 -20.24 17.23
CA ARG A 151 -30.67 -20.25 16.95
C ARG A 151 -30.40 -19.88 15.50
N PHE A 152 -31.12 -20.46 14.55
CA PHE A 152 -30.97 -20.15 13.12
C PHE A 152 -31.16 -18.65 12.84
N LYS A 153 -32.24 -18.04 13.36
CA LYS A 153 -32.52 -16.60 13.18
C LYS A 153 -31.44 -15.72 13.78
N GLU A 154 -30.93 -16.07 14.96
CA GLU A 154 -29.82 -15.36 15.59
C GLU A 154 -28.56 -15.40 14.69
N ARG A 155 -28.19 -16.58 14.21
CA ARG A 155 -27.01 -16.77 13.35
C ARG A 155 -27.18 -16.13 11.98
N GLN A 156 -28.37 -16.19 11.39
CA GLN A 156 -28.71 -15.51 10.14
C GLN A 156 -28.59 -13.99 10.28
N SER A 157 -29.05 -13.43 11.40
CA SER A 157 -28.90 -12.00 11.71
C SER A 157 -27.42 -11.60 11.86
N ALA A 158 -26.61 -12.42 12.53
CA ALA A 158 -25.18 -12.20 12.64
C ALA A 158 -24.47 -12.25 11.28
N LEU A 159 -24.80 -13.24 10.43
CA LEU A 159 -24.31 -13.34 9.06
C LEU A 159 -24.68 -12.11 8.24
N HIS A 160 -25.93 -11.64 8.33
CA HIS A 160 -26.39 -10.46 7.63
C HIS A 160 -25.59 -9.22 8.01
N LYS A 161 -25.31 -9.01 9.30
CA LYS A 161 -24.49 -7.90 9.80
C LYS A 161 -23.07 -7.93 9.22
N LEU A 162 -22.39 -9.08 9.30
CA LEU A 162 -21.03 -9.22 8.74
C LEU A 162 -21.01 -9.06 7.21
N HIS A 163 -22.02 -9.58 6.52
CA HIS A 163 -22.15 -9.41 5.07
C HIS A 163 -22.26 -7.92 4.70
N LEU A 164 -23.12 -7.16 5.40
CA LEU A 164 -23.27 -5.72 5.17
C LEU A 164 -21.98 -4.95 5.46
N GLU A 165 -21.31 -5.26 6.58
CA GLU A 165 -20.01 -4.68 6.95
C GLU A 165 -18.98 -4.91 5.85
N ALA A 166 -18.79 -6.17 5.44
CA ALA A 166 -17.79 -6.53 4.44
C ALA A 166 -18.08 -5.86 3.08
N LYS A 167 -19.35 -5.81 2.66
CA LYS A 167 -19.76 -5.18 1.41
C LYS A 167 -19.52 -3.67 1.41
N ASP A 168 -19.80 -3.00 2.53
CA ASP A 168 -19.54 -1.56 2.68
C ASP A 168 -18.04 -1.26 2.70
N ASN A 169 -17.26 -2.04 3.45
CA ASN A 169 -15.80 -1.92 3.49
C ASN A 169 -15.17 -2.11 2.11
N VAL A 170 -15.61 -3.12 1.34
CA VAL A 170 -15.17 -3.28 -0.06
C VAL A 170 -15.48 -2.05 -0.89
N ARG A 171 -16.70 -1.50 -0.78
CA ARG A 171 -17.10 -0.29 -1.53
C ARG A 171 -16.15 0.88 -1.27
N PHE A 172 -15.82 1.15 -0.01
CA PHE A 172 -14.91 2.24 0.35
C PHE A 172 -13.47 1.95 -0.03
N LEU A 173 -12.95 0.76 0.25
CA LEU A 173 -11.57 0.39 -0.06
C LEU A 173 -11.28 0.36 -1.57
N MET A 174 -12.27 0.00 -2.39
CA MET A 174 -12.14 0.03 -3.86
C MET A 174 -11.90 1.45 -4.39
N THR A 175 -12.28 2.51 -3.67
CA THR A 175 -11.94 3.90 -4.04
C THR A 175 -10.44 4.19 -3.95
N LEU A 176 -9.71 3.39 -3.16
CA LEU A 176 -8.26 3.51 -2.94
C LEU A 176 -7.45 2.69 -3.95
N GLU A 177 -8.07 1.67 -4.58
CA GLU A 177 -7.37 0.66 -5.39
C GLU A 177 -6.44 1.26 -6.44
N ARG A 178 -6.91 2.27 -7.18
CA ARG A 178 -6.10 2.94 -8.21
C ARG A 178 -4.85 3.58 -7.61
N HIS A 179 -4.97 4.26 -6.48
CA HIS A 179 -3.84 4.91 -5.80
C HIS A 179 -2.84 3.87 -5.29
N LEU A 180 -3.33 2.77 -4.70
CA LEU A 180 -2.48 1.69 -4.20
C LEU A 180 -1.73 0.93 -5.32
N LYS A 181 -2.37 0.76 -6.49
CA LYS A 181 -1.69 0.24 -7.69
C LYS A 181 -0.59 1.17 -8.19
N LYS A 182 -0.79 2.49 -8.16
CA LYS A 182 0.26 3.47 -8.47
C LYS A 182 1.42 3.40 -7.49
N LEU A 183 1.17 3.22 -6.20
CA LEU A 183 2.24 3.00 -5.22
C LEU A 183 3.06 1.73 -5.53
N THR A 184 2.39 0.69 -6.02
CA THR A 184 3.03 -0.60 -6.28
C THR A 184 3.85 -0.56 -7.57
N ASN A 185 3.28 -0.02 -8.65
CA ASN A 185 3.82 -0.16 -10.00
C ASN A 185 4.45 1.13 -10.54
N GLY A 186 4.13 2.28 -9.96
CA GLY A 186 4.59 3.58 -10.43
C GLY A 186 6.07 3.84 -10.18
N GLY A 187 6.58 4.86 -10.88
CA GLY A 187 7.90 5.44 -10.62
C GLY A 187 7.89 6.37 -9.41
N MET A 188 9.06 6.69 -8.83
CA MET A 188 9.14 7.47 -7.57
C MET A 188 8.45 8.84 -7.64
N ALA A 189 8.51 9.52 -8.80
CA ALA A 189 7.83 10.79 -9.01
C ALA A 189 6.30 10.63 -8.99
N GLU A 190 5.77 9.66 -9.73
CA GLU A 190 4.33 9.36 -9.74
C GLU A 190 3.83 8.94 -8.36
N ILE A 191 4.63 8.16 -7.61
CA ILE A 191 4.32 7.79 -6.24
C ILE A 191 4.19 9.07 -5.39
N ALA A 192 5.19 9.97 -5.43
CA ALA A 192 5.17 11.21 -4.65
C ALA A 192 3.94 12.08 -4.97
N GLU A 193 3.58 12.23 -6.24
CA GLU A 193 2.40 12.98 -6.70
C GLU A 193 1.07 12.33 -6.27
N THR A 194 1.07 11.01 -6.09
CA THR A 194 -0.12 10.25 -5.69
C THR A 194 -0.42 10.38 -4.18
N LEU A 195 0.59 10.65 -3.34
CA LEU A 195 0.45 10.64 -1.88
C LEU A 195 -0.61 11.64 -1.35
N PRO A 196 -0.63 12.92 -1.74
CA PRO A 196 -1.65 13.85 -1.23
C PRO A 196 -3.08 13.39 -1.55
N ASN A 197 -3.27 12.87 -2.77
CA ASN A 197 -4.58 12.38 -3.23
C ASN A 197 -5.00 11.10 -2.51
N LEU A 198 -4.07 10.18 -2.28
CA LEU A 198 -4.31 8.95 -1.51
C LEU A 198 -4.70 9.27 -0.07
N LEU A 199 -3.98 10.17 0.61
CA LEU A 199 -4.27 10.54 1.99
C LEU A 199 -5.61 11.25 2.10
N ASN A 200 -5.97 12.12 1.15
CA ASN A 200 -7.31 12.71 1.13
C ASN A 200 -8.40 11.66 0.85
N ALA A 201 -8.16 10.66 0.00
CA ALA A 201 -9.10 9.56 -0.20
C ALA A 201 -9.28 8.73 1.09
N LEU A 202 -8.19 8.43 1.81
CA LEU A 202 -8.23 7.78 3.12
C LEU A 202 -9.01 8.61 4.16
N ARG A 203 -8.85 9.94 4.13
CA ARG A 203 -9.67 10.85 4.96
C ARG A 203 -11.16 10.72 4.64
N MET A 204 -11.52 10.65 3.36
CA MET A 204 -12.94 10.46 2.98
C MET A 204 -13.47 9.11 3.46
N VAL A 205 -12.66 8.04 3.37
CA VAL A 205 -13.03 6.73 3.95
C VAL A 205 -13.21 6.85 5.46
N TRP A 206 -12.29 7.50 6.16
CA TRP A 206 -12.36 7.72 7.61
C TRP A 206 -13.63 8.48 8.04
N VAL A 207 -13.99 9.54 7.33
CA VAL A 207 -15.12 10.41 7.70
C VAL A 207 -16.48 9.80 7.31
N VAL A 208 -16.54 9.05 6.21
CA VAL A 208 -17.82 8.62 5.61
C VAL A 208 -18.14 7.15 5.87
N SER A 209 -17.12 6.29 6.02
CA SER A 209 -17.34 4.87 6.27
C SER A 209 -17.94 4.64 7.65
N ARG A 210 -18.88 3.69 7.73
CA ARG A 210 -19.50 3.28 9.01
C ARG A 210 -18.73 2.18 9.72
N TYR A 211 -17.92 1.42 8.99
CA TYR A 211 -17.31 0.17 9.44
C TYR A 211 -15.79 0.15 9.28
N TYR A 212 -15.20 1.15 8.60
CA TYR A 212 -13.76 1.27 8.37
C TYR A 212 -13.14 2.49 9.05
N ASN A 213 -13.91 3.23 9.85
CA ASN A 213 -13.49 4.46 10.52
C ASN A 213 -12.92 4.23 11.92
N THR A 214 -12.27 3.10 12.16
CA THR A 214 -11.66 2.75 13.46
C THR A 214 -10.15 2.61 13.36
N ASP A 215 -9.45 2.84 14.48
CA ASP A 215 -8.00 2.76 14.55
C ASP A 215 -7.48 1.36 14.18
N GLU A 216 -8.19 0.31 14.59
CA GLU A 216 -7.86 -1.09 14.33
C GLU A 216 -7.89 -1.45 12.84
N ARG A 217 -8.58 -0.63 12.01
CA ARG A 217 -8.67 -0.82 10.55
C ARG A 217 -7.74 0.13 9.80
N MET A 218 -7.72 1.40 10.20
CA MET A 218 -7.01 2.45 9.48
C MET A 218 -5.50 2.42 9.73
N GLU A 219 -5.05 2.21 10.98
CA GLU A 219 -3.63 2.18 11.31
C GLU A 219 -2.89 1.04 10.59
N PRO A 220 -3.39 -0.22 10.55
CA PRO A 220 -2.72 -1.29 9.81
C PRO A 220 -2.63 -1.01 8.31
N LEU A 221 -3.67 -0.43 7.70
CA LEU A 221 -3.63 -0.04 6.29
C LEU A 221 -2.57 1.04 6.03
N LEU A 222 -2.51 2.09 6.84
CA LEU A 222 -1.48 3.13 6.74
C LEU A 222 -0.07 2.56 6.95
N THR A 223 0.08 1.61 7.87
CA THR A 223 1.35 0.91 8.11
C THR A 223 1.78 0.11 6.87
N ARG A 224 0.85 -0.60 6.23
CA ARG A 224 1.11 -1.31 4.95
C ARG A 224 1.47 -0.34 3.82
N ILE A 225 0.84 0.84 3.76
CA ILE A 225 1.20 1.88 2.79
C ILE A 225 2.63 2.37 3.02
N ALA A 226 3.01 2.67 4.27
CA ALA A 226 4.37 3.05 4.62
C ALA A 226 5.39 1.95 4.24
N GLU A 227 5.04 0.69 4.49
CA GLU A 227 5.85 -0.47 4.10
C GLU A 227 6.01 -0.59 2.58
N GLN A 228 4.94 -0.36 1.81
CA GLN A 228 5.01 -0.32 0.35
C GLN A 228 5.95 0.78 -0.13
N ILE A 229 5.85 2.00 0.40
CA ILE A 229 6.73 3.12 0.03
C ILE A 229 8.18 2.79 0.35
N ALA A 230 8.44 2.23 1.55
CA ALA A 230 9.77 1.80 1.96
C ALA A 230 10.35 0.72 1.04
N ALA A 231 9.56 -0.30 0.68
CA ALA A 231 9.98 -1.34 -0.25
C ALA A 231 10.36 -0.75 -1.62
N ARG A 232 9.53 0.16 -2.15
CA ARG A 232 9.80 0.81 -3.45
C ARG A 232 11.07 1.64 -3.45
N VAL A 233 11.38 2.34 -2.36
CA VAL A 233 12.65 3.09 -2.26
C VAL A 233 13.85 2.15 -2.12
N ASN A 234 13.70 1.07 -1.34
CA ASN A 234 14.74 0.06 -1.19
C ASN A 234 15.14 -0.55 -2.55
N ASP A 235 14.18 -0.83 -3.41
CA ASP A 235 14.43 -1.37 -4.76
C ASP A 235 15.20 -0.40 -5.68
N GLN A 236 15.11 0.92 -5.44
CA GLN A 236 15.75 1.93 -6.29
C GLN A 236 17.19 2.24 -5.89
N ILE A 237 17.56 1.99 -4.64
CA ILE A 237 18.85 2.43 -4.09
C ILE A 237 19.71 1.22 -3.72
N SER A 238 20.69 0.96 -4.57
CA SER A 238 21.86 0.15 -4.22
C SER A 238 23.06 1.08 -4.15
N VAL A 239 23.63 1.28 -2.96
CA VAL A 239 24.75 2.23 -2.74
C VAL A 239 25.92 1.95 -3.68
N ARG A 240 26.25 0.67 -3.87
CA ARG A 240 27.32 0.24 -4.78
C ARG A 240 27.04 0.62 -6.24
N ALA A 241 25.81 0.39 -6.71
CA ALA A 241 25.43 0.74 -8.08
C ALA A 241 25.28 2.26 -8.26
N LEU A 242 24.82 2.95 -7.23
CA LEU A 242 24.62 4.39 -7.19
C LEU A 242 25.95 5.12 -7.35
N LEU A 243 26.97 4.75 -6.56
CA LEU A 243 28.30 5.38 -6.59
C LEU A 243 29.13 5.05 -7.86
N ARG A 244 28.65 4.16 -8.73
CA ARG A 244 29.25 3.90 -10.05
C ARG A 244 28.66 4.80 -11.14
N ARG A 245 27.53 5.45 -10.90
CA ARG A 245 26.89 6.37 -11.85
C ARG A 245 27.53 7.75 -11.72
N SER A 246 27.24 8.63 -12.68
CA SER A 246 27.62 10.03 -12.52
C SER A 246 26.93 10.63 -11.28
N PRO A 247 27.62 11.48 -10.50
CA PRO A 247 27.06 12.07 -9.28
C PRO A 247 25.73 12.79 -9.50
N VAL A 248 25.59 13.51 -10.62
CA VAL A 248 24.34 14.19 -11.02
C VAL A 248 23.16 13.20 -11.13
N ARG A 249 23.36 12.08 -11.82
CA ARG A 249 22.30 11.06 -12.02
C ARG A 249 21.98 10.34 -10.71
N ALA A 250 23.01 10.04 -9.91
CA ALA A 250 22.85 9.44 -8.60
C ALA A 250 22.04 10.37 -7.67
N GLY A 251 22.42 11.65 -7.57
CA GLY A 251 21.73 12.66 -6.77
C GLY A 251 20.27 12.83 -7.18
N ALA A 252 19.97 12.82 -8.49
CA ALA A 252 18.58 12.90 -8.96
C ALA A 252 17.72 11.69 -8.55
N ILE A 253 18.28 10.47 -8.55
CA ILE A 253 17.56 9.25 -8.11
C ILE A 253 17.27 9.30 -6.62
N VAL A 254 18.30 9.58 -5.81
CA VAL A 254 18.16 9.66 -4.35
C VAL A 254 17.24 10.81 -3.95
N GLY A 255 17.34 11.95 -4.62
CA GLY A 255 16.48 13.12 -4.38
C GLY A 255 15.00 12.79 -4.59
N ARG A 256 14.65 12.05 -5.64
CA ARG A 256 13.28 11.57 -5.85
C ARG A 256 12.82 10.63 -4.73
N CYS A 257 13.66 9.66 -4.34
CA CYS A 257 13.33 8.74 -3.25
C CYS A 257 13.10 9.46 -1.92
N LYS A 258 13.98 10.41 -1.58
CA LYS A 258 13.86 11.27 -0.39
C LYS A 258 12.56 12.08 -0.44
N ALA A 259 12.26 12.71 -1.59
CA ALA A 259 11.05 13.49 -1.78
C ALA A 259 9.78 12.65 -1.57
N THR A 260 9.77 11.39 -2.03
CA THR A 260 8.67 10.45 -1.79
C THR A 260 8.51 10.12 -0.30
N LEU A 261 9.61 9.83 0.40
CA LEU A 261 9.59 9.51 1.84
C LEU A 261 9.13 10.69 2.69
N ASP A 262 9.65 11.89 2.43
CA ASP A 262 9.23 13.12 3.12
C ASP A 262 7.80 13.50 2.73
N GLY A 263 7.41 13.22 1.48
CA GLY A 263 6.04 13.37 0.96
C GLY A 263 5.01 12.60 1.77
N TRP A 264 5.33 11.37 2.15
CA TRP A 264 4.45 10.52 2.96
C TRP A 264 4.12 11.15 4.31
N GLU A 265 5.13 11.54 5.08
CA GLU A 265 4.92 12.15 6.38
C GLU A 265 4.21 13.50 6.26
N ARG A 266 4.62 14.34 5.29
CA ARG A 266 4.01 15.65 5.07
C ARG A 266 2.52 15.54 4.74
N SER A 267 2.16 14.69 3.77
CA SER A 267 0.77 14.49 3.36
C SER A 267 -0.08 13.90 4.48
N TYR A 268 0.49 13.02 5.31
CA TYR A 268 -0.19 12.53 6.51
C TYR A 268 -0.47 13.66 7.50
N MET A 269 0.53 14.45 7.84
CA MET A 269 0.38 15.53 8.83
C MET A 269 -0.62 16.60 8.37
N GLU A 270 -0.57 16.97 7.09
CA GLU A 270 -1.53 17.90 6.48
C GLU A 270 -2.96 17.34 6.54
N THR A 271 -3.14 16.06 6.22
CA THR A 271 -4.45 15.41 6.27
C THR A 271 -4.97 15.30 7.70
N ARG A 272 -4.10 14.99 8.66
CA ARG A 272 -4.42 14.97 10.10
C ARG A 272 -4.87 16.37 10.57
N SER A 273 -4.14 17.42 10.21
CA SER A 273 -4.52 18.82 10.54
C SER A 273 -5.92 19.14 10.02
N ARG A 274 -6.23 18.77 8.77
CA ARG A 274 -7.56 18.97 8.20
C ARG A 274 -8.67 18.22 8.94
N ILE A 275 -8.39 17.02 9.46
CA ILE A 275 -9.36 16.27 10.27
C ILE A 275 -9.61 17.00 11.60
N GLU A 276 -8.54 17.48 12.25
CA GLU A 276 -8.64 18.26 13.48
C GLU A 276 -9.42 19.57 13.28
N GLU A 277 -9.13 20.31 12.21
CA GLU A 277 -9.81 21.55 11.84
C GLU A 277 -11.30 21.34 11.51
N SER A 278 -11.66 20.18 10.96
CA SER A 278 -13.06 19.85 10.64
C SER A 278 -13.94 19.59 11.87
N GLY A 279 -13.35 19.53 13.07
CA GLY A 279 -14.08 19.27 14.31
C GLY A 279 -14.69 17.87 14.39
N SER A 280 -14.16 16.89 13.63
CA SER A 280 -14.64 15.52 13.68
C SER A 280 -14.32 14.88 15.03
N ASP A 281 -15.30 14.16 15.60
CA ASP A 281 -15.11 13.40 16.85
C ASP A 281 -14.03 12.31 16.72
N HIS A 282 -13.83 11.76 15.52
CA HIS A 282 -12.85 10.70 15.26
C HIS A 282 -11.55 11.30 14.72
N ARG A 283 -10.51 11.36 15.56
CA ARG A 283 -9.20 11.93 15.23
C ARG A 283 -8.21 10.88 14.75
N TRP A 284 -7.24 11.29 13.96
CA TRP A 284 -6.08 10.45 13.61
C TRP A 284 -4.99 10.56 14.68
N GLU A 285 -5.04 9.66 15.66
CA GLU A 285 -4.05 9.55 16.74
C GLU A 285 -3.31 8.21 16.70
N PHE A 286 -2.89 7.80 15.50
CA PHE A 286 -2.15 6.55 15.30
C PHE A 286 -0.71 6.62 15.85
N ASP A 287 -0.13 5.45 16.12
CA ASP A 287 1.25 5.32 16.56
C ASP A 287 2.22 5.79 15.46
N ARG A 288 2.79 6.99 15.67
CA ARG A 288 3.76 7.61 14.76
C ARG A 288 5.01 6.76 14.56
N ALA A 289 5.40 5.96 15.53
CA ALA A 289 6.56 5.08 15.39
C ALA A 289 6.28 3.99 14.36
N LYS A 290 5.10 3.37 14.38
CA LYS A 290 4.70 2.36 13.37
C LYS A 290 4.66 2.95 11.96
N LEU A 291 4.15 4.16 11.81
CA LEU A 291 3.99 4.80 10.49
C LEU A 291 5.27 5.40 9.92
N PHE A 292 6.16 5.95 10.77
CA PHE A 292 7.24 6.82 10.30
C PHE A 292 8.64 6.36 10.68
N LYS A 293 8.84 5.49 11.68
CA LYS A 293 10.20 5.16 12.16
C LYS A 293 11.12 4.69 11.03
N ARG A 294 10.64 3.73 10.22
CA ARG A 294 11.40 3.17 9.10
C ARG A 294 11.59 4.20 7.98
N THR A 295 10.52 4.87 7.54
CA THR A 295 10.59 5.83 6.42
C THR A 295 11.43 7.06 6.76
N LYS A 296 11.41 7.53 8.02
CA LYS A 296 12.31 8.58 8.53
C LYS A 296 13.77 8.18 8.48
N TYR A 297 14.09 6.97 8.95
CA TYR A 297 15.45 6.46 8.87
C TYR A 297 15.93 6.38 7.41
N MET A 298 15.10 5.85 6.52
CA MET A 298 15.40 5.81 5.09
C MET A 298 15.59 7.21 4.49
N SER A 299 14.78 8.20 4.89
CA SER A 299 14.91 9.59 4.42
C SER A 299 16.24 10.20 4.89
N LYS A 300 16.66 9.93 6.13
CA LYS A 300 17.99 10.34 6.65
C LYS A 300 19.11 9.76 5.79
N ILE A 301 19.08 8.46 5.51
CA ILE A 301 20.09 7.80 4.66
C ILE A 301 20.08 8.37 3.24
N CYS A 302 18.90 8.67 2.68
CA CYS A 302 18.82 9.36 1.39
C CYS A 302 19.42 10.77 1.46
N GLY A 303 19.24 11.50 2.57
CA GLY A 303 19.88 12.79 2.80
C GLY A 303 21.42 12.71 2.79
N ASP A 304 21.97 11.72 3.50
CA ASP A 304 23.42 11.47 3.52
C ASP A 304 23.95 11.08 2.12
N LEU A 305 23.23 10.23 1.40
CA LEU A 305 23.59 9.86 0.03
C LEU A 305 23.54 11.07 -0.92
N MET A 306 22.58 11.97 -0.76
CA MET A 306 22.53 13.22 -1.51
C MET A 306 23.75 14.09 -1.20
N GLU A 307 24.13 14.22 0.07
CA GLU A 307 25.35 14.93 0.49
C GLU A 307 26.59 14.38 -0.21
N ILE A 308 26.79 13.06 -0.18
CA ILE A 308 27.90 12.38 -0.87
C ILE A 308 27.87 12.71 -2.36
N THR A 309 26.73 12.55 -3.04
CA THR A 309 26.65 12.82 -4.48
C THR A 309 26.93 14.28 -4.81
N LYS A 310 26.52 15.22 -3.96
CA LYS A 310 26.77 16.65 -4.17
C LYS A 310 28.25 16.99 -4.00
N VAL A 311 28.91 16.44 -2.99
CA VAL A 311 30.35 16.63 -2.78
C VAL A 311 31.13 16.10 -3.99
N LEU A 312 30.85 14.87 -4.43
CA LEU A 312 31.50 14.27 -5.60
C LEU A 312 31.25 15.10 -6.87
N GLU A 313 30.03 15.58 -7.08
CA GLU A 313 29.68 16.45 -8.21
C GLU A 313 30.49 17.74 -8.21
N GLN A 314 30.59 18.41 -7.05
CA GLN A 314 31.32 19.66 -6.92
C GLN A 314 32.81 19.49 -7.23
N PHE A 315 33.44 18.46 -6.67
CA PHE A 315 34.84 18.15 -6.97
C PHE A 315 35.06 17.79 -8.43
N TYR A 316 34.23 16.95 -9.04
CA TYR A 316 34.42 16.56 -10.44
C TYR A 316 34.18 17.70 -11.42
N LYS A 317 33.27 18.62 -11.09
CA LYS A 317 33.06 19.84 -11.87
C LYS A 317 34.25 20.79 -11.74
N PHE A 318 34.75 20.97 -10.52
CA PHE A 318 35.83 21.90 -10.23
C PHE A 318 37.20 21.41 -10.72
N LEU A 319 37.56 20.17 -10.40
CA LEU A 319 38.79 19.48 -10.83
C LEU A 319 38.69 18.95 -12.27
N GLY A 320 37.91 19.63 -13.11
CA GLY A 320 37.65 19.25 -14.49
C GLY A 320 38.84 19.49 -15.43
N PRO A 321 38.68 19.15 -16.73
CA PRO A 321 39.74 19.30 -17.72
C PRO A 321 40.23 20.75 -17.89
N GLU A 322 39.35 21.74 -17.71
CA GLU A 322 39.70 23.17 -17.76
C GLU A 322 40.79 23.52 -16.72
N LEU A 323 40.69 22.97 -15.50
CA LEU A 323 41.67 23.22 -14.47
C LEU A 323 43.00 22.50 -14.74
N LYS A 324 42.96 21.35 -15.42
CA LYS A 324 44.17 20.63 -15.87
C LYS A 324 44.97 21.43 -16.88
N GLU A 325 44.29 22.08 -17.82
CA GLU A 325 44.93 22.93 -18.83
C GLU A 325 45.61 24.15 -18.19
N VAL A 326 44.96 24.80 -17.23
CA VAL A 326 45.48 26.02 -16.59
C VAL A 326 46.61 25.73 -15.60
N THR A 327 46.54 24.63 -14.87
CA THR A 327 47.60 24.26 -13.91
C THR A 327 48.81 23.59 -14.58
N GLY A 328 48.63 23.02 -15.79
CA GLY A 328 49.67 22.28 -16.50
C GLY A 328 50.10 20.99 -15.79
N ASP A 329 49.33 20.51 -14.80
CA ASP A 329 49.63 19.32 -13.99
C ASP A 329 48.42 18.37 -13.96
N PRO A 330 48.17 17.63 -15.06
CA PRO A 330 47.05 16.69 -15.12
C PRO A 330 47.18 15.58 -14.07
N VAL A 331 48.41 15.15 -13.74
CA VAL A 331 48.68 14.05 -12.80
C VAL A 331 48.29 14.44 -11.37
N GLY A 332 48.67 15.65 -10.91
CA GLY A 332 48.28 16.14 -9.59
C GLY A 332 46.77 16.23 -9.41
N ILE A 333 46.05 16.68 -10.45
CA ILE A 333 44.58 16.73 -10.43
C ILE A 333 43.96 15.34 -10.47
N ASP A 334 44.52 14.41 -11.24
CA ASP A 334 44.05 13.01 -11.27
C ASP A 334 44.23 12.33 -9.91
N ASN A 335 45.33 12.59 -9.20
CA ASN A 335 45.54 12.08 -7.84
C ASN A 335 44.48 12.63 -6.86
N LEU A 336 44.15 13.93 -6.93
CA LEU A 336 43.09 14.51 -6.11
C LEU A 336 41.72 13.90 -6.44
N LEU A 337 41.42 13.69 -7.73
CA LEU A 337 40.17 13.03 -8.17
C LEU A 337 40.08 11.58 -7.68
N GLU A 338 41.19 10.85 -7.65
CA GLU A 338 41.25 9.49 -7.10
C GLU A 338 41.04 9.50 -5.58
N GLU A 339 41.64 10.44 -4.84
CA GLU A 339 41.37 10.62 -3.41
C GLU A 339 39.88 10.90 -3.15
N VAL A 340 39.26 11.81 -3.92
CA VAL A 340 37.81 12.10 -3.87
C VAL A 340 37.00 10.83 -4.13
N ALA A 341 37.31 10.06 -5.17
CA ALA A 341 36.60 8.82 -5.47
C ALA A 341 36.77 7.76 -4.36
N SER A 342 37.94 7.68 -3.75
CA SER A 342 38.26 6.75 -2.67
C SER A 342 37.58 7.11 -1.34
N SER A 343 37.29 8.40 -1.11
CA SER A 343 36.61 8.87 0.10
C SER A 343 35.23 8.21 0.28
N ALA A 344 34.52 7.95 -0.83
CA ALA A 344 33.22 7.29 -0.82
C ALA A 344 33.29 5.75 -0.91
N ALA A 345 34.49 5.15 -0.94
CA ALA A 345 34.64 3.71 -1.19
C ALA A 345 34.03 2.84 -0.07
N ALA A 346 34.14 3.28 1.18
CA ALA A 346 33.61 2.58 2.35
C ALA A 346 32.08 2.38 2.28
N PHE A 347 31.35 3.28 1.62
CA PHE A 347 29.90 3.13 1.47
C PHE A 347 29.49 1.95 0.58
N LYS A 348 30.37 1.50 -0.31
CA LYS A 348 30.08 0.40 -1.25
C LYS A 348 29.89 -0.95 -0.55
N THR A 349 30.29 -1.07 0.73
CA THR A 349 30.13 -2.29 1.52
C THR A 349 28.75 -2.42 2.16
N PHE A 350 27.95 -1.34 2.21
CA PHE A 350 26.58 -1.39 2.72
C PHE A 350 25.63 -1.94 1.65
N GLY A 351 25.40 -3.25 1.67
CA GLY A 351 24.38 -3.91 0.86
C GLY A 351 22.96 -3.51 1.29
N GLU A 352 22.73 -3.41 2.60
CA GLU A 352 21.44 -3.06 3.21
C GLU A 352 21.56 -1.74 4.00
N CYS A 353 21.72 -0.63 3.28
CA CYS A 353 21.91 0.69 3.89
C CYS A 353 20.69 1.21 4.67
N PHE A 354 19.51 0.64 4.43
CA PHE A 354 18.26 1.01 5.10
C PHE A 354 17.92 0.13 6.30
N ASP A 355 18.74 -0.87 6.64
CA ASP A 355 18.57 -1.61 7.90
C ASP A 355 19.10 -0.76 9.06
N GLU A 356 18.21 -0.47 10.01
CA GLU A 356 18.52 0.34 11.20
C GLU A 356 19.61 -0.29 12.07
N ARG A 357 19.84 -1.60 11.97
CA ARG A 357 20.97 -2.29 12.64
C ARG A 357 22.32 -1.72 12.23
N HIS A 358 22.44 -1.20 11.00
CA HIS A 358 23.67 -0.60 10.48
C HIS A 358 23.81 0.89 10.81
N ARG A 359 22.84 1.52 11.49
CA ARG A 359 22.83 2.96 11.78
C ARG A 359 24.15 3.48 12.34
N LYS A 360 24.65 2.88 13.43
CA LYS A 360 25.90 3.32 14.07
C LYS A 360 27.12 3.17 13.16
N ALA A 361 27.16 2.13 12.33
CA ALA A 361 28.25 1.92 11.38
C ALA A 361 28.19 2.95 10.24
N TRP A 362 27.00 3.20 9.70
CA TRP A 362 26.77 4.22 8.69
C TRP A 362 27.16 5.61 9.18
N ASP A 363 26.73 6.00 10.39
CA ASP A 363 27.03 7.31 10.96
C ASP A 363 28.53 7.54 11.12
N ARG A 364 29.28 6.51 11.55
CA ARG A 364 30.75 6.57 11.61
C ARG A 364 31.39 6.75 10.24
N VAL A 365 30.93 6.03 9.23
CA VAL A 365 31.47 6.15 7.86
C VAL A 365 31.15 7.51 7.26
N MET A 366 29.95 8.06 7.52
CA MET A 366 29.60 9.44 7.17
C MET A 366 30.49 10.47 7.84
N GLN A 367 30.80 10.30 9.12
CA GLN A 367 31.72 11.19 9.81
C GLN A 367 33.12 11.16 9.17
N GLN A 368 33.67 9.96 8.93
CA GLN A 368 34.97 9.80 8.27
C GLN A 368 34.99 10.38 6.86
N PHE A 369 33.88 10.26 6.13
CA PHE A 369 33.74 10.87 4.80
C PHE A 369 33.81 12.40 4.88
N ARG A 370 33.13 13.02 5.84
CA ARG A 370 33.15 14.48 6.04
C ARG A 370 34.55 14.97 6.45
N GLU A 371 35.23 14.27 7.34
CA GLU A 371 36.61 14.57 7.74
C GLU A 371 37.56 14.51 6.53
N LYS A 372 37.51 13.41 5.76
CA LYS A 372 38.30 13.28 4.52
C LYS A 372 37.95 14.33 3.47
N THR A 373 36.69 14.74 3.39
CA THR A 373 36.27 15.80 2.46
C THR A 373 37.01 17.10 2.77
N VAL A 374 37.05 17.50 4.05
CA VAL A 374 37.79 18.70 4.48
C VAL A 374 39.29 18.56 4.21
N GLU A 375 39.89 17.41 4.51
CA GLU A 375 41.31 17.17 4.20
C GLU A 375 41.62 17.31 2.70
N ILE A 376 40.75 16.81 1.83
CA ILE A 376 40.90 16.94 0.39
C ILE A 376 40.68 18.39 -0.07
N GLU A 377 39.72 19.12 0.52
CA GLU A 377 39.53 20.56 0.27
C GLU A 377 40.82 21.33 0.59
N ASP A 378 41.41 21.13 1.77
CA ASP A 378 42.65 21.79 2.18
C ASP A 378 43.83 21.46 1.25
N LYS A 379 43.99 20.18 0.88
CA LYS A 379 45.00 19.76 -0.09
C LYS A 379 44.79 20.42 -1.45
N ALA A 380 43.54 20.51 -1.93
CA ALA A 380 43.22 21.15 -3.20
C ALA A 380 43.53 22.65 -3.16
N ILE A 381 43.23 23.34 -2.06
CA ILE A 381 43.58 24.76 -1.87
C ILE A 381 45.09 24.96 -1.95
N VAL A 382 45.86 24.20 -1.18
CA VAL A 382 47.33 24.31 -1.14
C VAL A 382 47.95 23.99 -2.50
N PHE A 383 47.46 22.94 -3.16
CA PHE A 383 47.90 22.56 -4.51
C PHE A 383 47.66 23.70 -5.50
N LEU A 384 46.46 24.28 -5.49
CA LEU A 384 46.08 25.36 -6.41
C LEU A 384 46.84 26.64 -6.13
N ASP A 385 46.98 27.09 -4.89
CA ASP A 385 47.77 28.28 -4.55
C ASP A 385 49.22 28.13 -5.02
N THR A 386 49.81 26.96 -4.82
CA THR A 386 51.16 26.66 -5.28
C THR A 386 51.26 26.72 -6.81
N ARG A 387 50.33 26.09 -7.53
CA ARG A 387 50.32 26.07 -8.99
C ARG A 387 50.02 27.46 -9.57
N PHE A 388 49.04 28.19 -9.06
CA PHE A 388 48.74 29.55 -9.52
C PHE A 388 49.88 30.53 -9.26
N ARG A 389 50.60 30.43 -8.13
CA ARG A 389 51.82 31.24 -7.91
C ARG A 389 52.92 30.90 -8.92
N GLN A 390 53.10 29.63 -9.25
CA GLN A 390 54.08 29.20 -10.26
C GLN A 390 53.70 29.66 -11.66
N VAL A 391 52.41 29.58 -12.00
CA VAL A 391 51.84 30.07 -13.26
C VAL A 391 52.00 31.59 -13.33
N ALA A 392 51.58 32.35 -12.31
CA ALA A 392 51.72 33.81 -12.25
C ALA A 392 53.19 34.29 -12.39
N ARG A 393 54.16 33.53 -11.86
CA ARG A 393 55.59 33.80 -12.08
C ARG A 393 56.05 33.54 -13.52
N ARG A 394 55.26 32.82 -14.33
CA ARG A 394 55.53 32.43 -15.72
C ARG A 394 54.69 33.17 -16.77
N LEU A 395 53.69 33.98 -16.40
CA LEU A 395 52.73 34.51 -17.38
C LEU A 395 53.18 35.78 -18.11
N SER A 396 53.14 35.69 -19.46
CA SER A 396 52.90 36.78 -20.42
C SER A 396 51.39 36.87 -20.77
N TYR A 397 50.96 37.97 -21.39
CA TYR A 397 49.56 38.39 -21.60
C TYR A 397 48.51 37.33 -22.05
N GLY A 398 48.89 36.21 -22.69
CA GLY A 398 47.94 35.21 -23.23
C GLY A 398 47.23 34.32 -22.20
N THR A 399 47.78 34.19 -20.99
CA THR A 399 47.26 33.31 -19.93
C THR A 399 46.30 34.01 -18.96
N LEU A 400 46.23 35.34 -19.03
CA LEU A 400 45.21 36.14 -18.34
C LEU A 400 43.80 35.90 -18.88
N TYR A 401 43.66 35.58 -20.18
CA TYR A 401 42.37 35.26 -20.80
C TYR A 401 41.79 33.92 -20.30
N LEU A 402 42.65 32.91 -20.04
CA LEU A 402 42.25 31.61 -19.48
C LEU A 402 41.84 31.71 -18.01
N LEU A 403 42.52 32.55 -17.21
CA LEU A 403 42.11 32.86 -15.84
C LEU A 403 40.75 33.57 -15.76
N GLY A 404 40.44 34.43 -16.75
CA GLY A 404 39.13 35.10 -16.86
C GLY A 404 37.96 34.14 -17.10
N GLY A 405 38.17 33.02 -17.82
CA GLY A 405 37.15 32.00 -18.03
C GLY A 405 36.77 31.22 -16.77
N ILE A 406 37.72 30.98 -15.87
CA ILE A 406 37.52 30.23 -14.62
C ILE A 406 36.88 31.10 -13.53
N LEU A 407 37.11 32.41 -13.51
CA LEU A 407 36.36 33.33 -12.62
C LEU A 407 34.85 33.31 -12.90
N CYS A 408 34.41 32.88 -14.09
CA CYS A 408 33.00 32.64 -14.41
C CYS A 408 32.49 31.25 -13.97
N VAL A 409 33.36 30.28 -13.71
CA VAL A 409 33.00 28.97 -13.16
C VAL A 409 32.89 29.13 -11.65
N GLY A 410 31.71 29.51 -11.17
CA GLY A 410 31.45 29.85 -9.77
C GLY A 410 32.21 28.97 -8.78
N TRP A 411 33.04 29.63 -7.96
CA TRP A 411 33.95 28.96 -7.04
C TRP A 411 33.14 28.17 -6.00
N PRO A 412 33.56 26.93 -5.67
CA PRO A 412 32.97 26.19 -4.56
C PRO A 412 33.01 27.02 -3.27
N SER A 413 31.95 26.92 -2.46
CA SER A 413 31.79 27.75 -1.24
C SER A 413 32.92 27.59 -0.22
N TRP A 414 33.69 26.50 -0.28
CA TRP A 414 34.85 26.25 0.58
C TRP A 414 36.12 26.98 0.14
N LEU A 415 36.22 27.45 -1.12
CA LEU A 415 37.32 28.32 -1.56
C LEU A 415 37.05 29.81 -1.33
N SER A 416 35.82 30.20 -0.97
CA SER A 416 35.46 31.59 -0.66
C SER A 416 35.72 31.99 0.80
N LYS A 417 36.18 31.04 1.63
CA LYS A 417 36.65 31.26 3.00
C LYS A 417 38.17 31.36 2.98
#